data_AF-A0A2V9NDI5-F1
#
_entry.id   AF-A0A2V9NDI5-F1
#
_cell.length_a   1.000
_cell.length_b   1.000
_cell.length_c   1.000
_cell.angle_alpha   90.00
_cell.angle_beta   90.00
_cell.angle_gamma   90.00
#
_symmetry.space_group_name_H-M   'P 1'
#
loop_
_entity.id
_entity.type
_entity.pdbx_description
1 polymer ?
#
loop_
_entity_poly.entity_id
_entity_poly.type
_entity_poly.pdbx_seq_one_letter_code
_entity_poly.pdbx_strand_id
1 'polypeptide(L)'
;MVNGTIECPLCLGEGKLKRSEVLDRLGVKDFARVAQLSAEEAFRLLLSKHKQDEQNVWLRFEAELTRRTSEINQRHKDELHALTARTTELEAAAKVADQQNALEILHANRRVEDSLREAAELRERNQVLEAEMSKVARVGKREEMDFAEEARMWPGVYVSDKLPKNGDFILAFRDPSGIPLDPRILVDNKDKSAVSETDLDKLVRDAKERSLAIAAVVARDESQLRQTDKDAR
;
A
#
# COMPACT_ATOMS: atom_id res chain seq x y z
N MET A 1 79.61 -24.92 50.91
CA MET A 1 81.07 -25.00 51.08
C MET A 1 81.66 -25.63 49.84
N VAL A 2 82.42 -24.87 49.05
CA VAL A 2 83.34 -25.39 48.03
C VAL A 2 84.67 -24.73 48.32
N ASN A 3 85.68 -25.52 48.70
CA ASN A 3 87.05 -25.07 48.93
C ASN A 3 87.63 -24.55 47.62
N GLY A 4 87.77 -23.22 47.50
CA GLY A 4 88.25 -22.54 46.31
C GLY A 4 89.65 -21.96 46.50
N THR A 5 90.65 -22.77 46.83
CA THR A 5 92.05 -22.37 46.65
C THR A 5 92.35 -22.37 45.15
N ILE A 6 92.24 -21.20 44.51
CA ILE A 6 92.71 -21.01 43.13
C ILE A 6 94.24 -20.94 43.20
N GLU A 7 94.93 -22.00 42.79
CA GLU A 7 96.37 -22.00 42.57
C GLU A 7 96.70 -21.12 41.37
N CYS A 8 97.72 -20.26 41.49
CA CYS A 8 98.17 -19.45 40.38
C CYS A 8 98.78 -20.37 39.30
N PRO A 9 98.17 -20.48 38.10
CA PRO A 9 98.57 -21.47 37.10
C PRO A 9 99.99 -21.21 36.55
N LEU A 10 100.56 -20.04 36.82
CA LEU A 10 101.88 -19.66 36.36
C LEU A 10 103.00 -20.09 37.32
N CYS A 11 102.72 -20.18 38.62
CA CYS A 11 103.70 -20.58 39.65
C CYS A 11 103.33 -21.85 40.41
N LEU A 12 102.26 -22.56 40.02
CA LEU A 12 101.83 -23.84 40.60
C LEU A 12 101.75 -23.79 42.15
N GLY A 13 101.39 -22.63 42.71
CA GLY A 13 101.27 -22.46 44.16
C GLY A 13 102.55 -22.12 44.94
N GLU A 14 103.74 -22.05 44.31
CA GLU A 14 105.02 -21.88 45.04
C GLU A 14 105.50 -20.43 45.25
N GLY A 15 104.84 -19.43 44.63
CA GLY A 15 104.96 -18.02 45.00
C GLY A 15 106.37 -17.39 45.06
N LYS A 16 106.85 -16.84 43.94
CA LYS A 16 107.54 -15.51 43.80
C LYS A 16 108.13 -15.38 42.37
N LEU A 17 107.26 -15.39 41.35
CA LEU A 17 107.70 -15.06 39.99
C LEU A 17 107.91 -13.56 39.85
N LYS A 18 109.02 -13.17 39.21
CA LYS A 18 109.22 -11.76 38.85
C LYS A 18 108.23 -11.36 37.77
N ARG A 19 107.85 -10.10 37.80
CA ARG A 19 106.90 -9.49 36.86
C ARG A 19 107.30 -9.73 35.38
N SER A 20 108.59 -9.73 35.07
CA SER A 20 109.14 -10.04 33.74
C SER A 20 109.02 -11.53 33.38
N GLU A 21 109.27 -12.44 34.33
CA GLU A 21 109.15 -13.89 34.11
C GLU A 21 107.71 -14.32 33.81
N VAL A 22 106.73 -13.64 34.42
CA VAL A 22 105.30 -13.84 34.12
C VAL A 22 104.98 -13.45 32.68
N LEU A 23 105.48 -12.31 32.21
CA LEU A 23 105.26 -11.85 30.84
C LEU A 23 105.92 -12.77 29.80
N ASP A 24 107.17 -13.17 30.04
CA ASP A 24 107.91 -14.09 29.16
C ASP A 24 107.21 -15.46 29.04
N ARG A 25 106.72 -16.02 30.15
CA ARG A 25 105.98 -17.30 30.14
C ARG A 25 104.61 -17.20 29.46
N LEU A 26 103.99 -16.02 29.47
CA LEU A 26 102.77 -15.72 28.73
C LEU A 26 103.05 -15.38 27.25
N GLY A 27 104.32 -15.37 26.82
CA GLY A 27 104.72 -15.04 25.46
C GLY A 27 104.55 -13.55 25.11
N VAL A 28 104.51 -12.67 26.11
CA VAL A 28 104.27 -11.23 25.94
C VAL A 28 105.51 -10.43 26.34
N LYS A 29 105.93 -9.47 25.50
CA LYS A 29 107.21 -8.75 25.70
C LYS A 29 107.15 -7.62 26.74
N ASP A 30 106.00 -6.97 26.90
CA ASP A 30 105.81 -5.85 27.83
C ASP A 30 104.34 -5.69 28.27
N PHE A 31 104.10 -4.82 29.25
CA PHE A 31 102.77 -4.51 29.77
C PHE A 31 101.87 -3.80 28.77
N ALA A 32 102.44 -3.04 27.84
CA ALA A 32 101.66 -2.35 26.82
C ALA A 32 100.95 -3.36 25.92
N ARG A 33 101.61 -4.47 25.59
CA ARG A 33 100.99 -5.56 24.83
C ARG A 33 99.91 -6.31 25.61
N VAL A 34 100.09 -6.54 26.92
CA VAL A 34 99.03 -7.13 27.76
C VAL A 34 97.79 -6.24 27.82
N ALA A 35 97.98 -4.93 28.00
CA ALA A 35 96.89 -3.96 28.00
C ALA A 35 96.18 -3.92 26.63
N GLN A 36 96.93 -3.96 25.53
CA GLN A 36 96.37 -4.02 24.19
C GLN A 36 95.52 -5.29 23.98
N LEU A 37 96.07 -6.47 24.30
CA LEU A 37 95.33 -7.75 24.17
C LEU A 37 94.09 -7.78 25.06
N SER A 38 94.16 -7.20 26.26
CA SER A 38 93.01 -7.08 27.17
C SER A 38 91.93 -6.18 26.57
N ALA A 39 92.32 -5.08 25.92
CA ALA A 39 91.39 -4.20 25.22
C ALA A 39 90.77 -4.89 23.99
N GLU A 40 91.57 -5.60 23.18
CA GLU A 40 91.09 -6.38 22.03
C GLU A 40 90.05 -7.43 22.45
N GLU A 41 90.31 -8.17 23.54
CA GLU A 41 89.37 -9.16 24.08
C GLU A 41 88.11 -8.52 24.67
N ALA A 42 88.23 -7.36 25.33
CA ALA A 42 87.07 -6.60 25.81
C ALA A 42 86.19 -6.14 24.63
N PHE A 43 86.78 -5.65 23.53
CA PHE A 43 86.03 -5.31 22.31
C PHE A 43 85.35 -6.53 21.69
N ARG A 44 86.02 -7.69 21.66
CA ARG A 44 85.43 -8.94 21.16
C ARG A 44 84.19 -9.33 21.97
N LEU A 45 84.27 -9.28 23.30
CA LEU A 45 83.15 -9.59 24.19
C LEU A 45 82.00 -8.59 24.03
N LEU A 46 82.31 -7.29 23.93
CA LEU A 46 81.31 -6.24 23.70
C LEU A 46 80.59 -6.43 22.37
N LEU A 47 81.31 -6.72 21.29
CA LEU A 47 80.73 -6.98 19.98
C LEU A 47 79.85 -8.24 19.98
N SER A 48 80.30 -9.30 20.64
CA SER A 48 79.52 -10.52 20.79
C SER A 48 78.23 -10.27 21.57
N LYS A 49 78.31 -9.52 22.68
CA LYS A 49 77.14 -9.16 23.47
C LYS A 49 76.17 -8.30 22.67
N HIS A 50 76.67 -7.29 21.96
CA HIS A 50 75.84 -6.42 21.11
C HIS A 50 75.05 -7.23 20.08
N LYS A 51 75.70 -8.16 19.37
CA LYS A 51 75.03 -9.04 18.41
C LYS A 51 73.94 -9.90 19.06
N GLN A 52 74.22 -10.43 20.25
CA GLN A 52 73.23 -11.21 21.01
C GLN A 52 72.05 -10.34 21.47
N ASP A 53 72.32 -9.13 21.97
CA ASP A 53 71.30 -8.19 22.41
C ASP A 53 70.40 -7.77 21.22
N GLU A 54 70.99 -7.47 20.06
CA GLU A 54 70.26 -7.18 18.82
C GLU A 54 69.38 -8.37 18.39
N GLN A 55 69.95 -9.59 18.35
CA GLN A 55 69.19 -10.80 18.03
C GLN A 55 68.02 -11.02 19.01
N ASN A 56 68.25 -10.80 20.31
CA ASN A 56 67.20 -10.94 21.32
C ASN A 56 66.08 -9.90 21.14
N VAL A 57 66.42 -8.66 20.79
CA VAL A 57 65.43 -7.61 20.50
C VAL A 57 64.62 -7.98 19.26
N TRP A 58 65.28 -8.45 18.20
CA TRP A 58 64.62 -8.90 16.98
C TRP A 58 63.66 -10.06 17.23
N LEU A 59 64.07 -11.09 17.98
CA LEU A 59 63.21 -12.22 18.32
C LEU A 59 61.97 -11.81 19.10
N ARG A 60 62.10 -10.87 20.05
CA ARG A 60 60.94 -10.33 20.79
C ARG A 60 59.99 -9.58 19.87
N PHE A 61 60.53 -8.79 18.94
CA PHE A 61 59.73 -8.06 17.97
C PHE A 61 58.99 -9.02 17.03
N GLU A 62 59.64 -10.03 16.48
CA GLU A 62 59.01 -11.05 15.63
C GLU A 62 57.91 -11.83 16.37
N ALA A 63 58.15 -12.19 17.63
CA ALA A 63 57.15 -12.86 18.46
C ALA A 63 55.91 -11.96 18.68
N GLU A 64 56.12 -10.68 18.98
CA GLU A 64 55.02 -9.72 19.17
C GLU A 64 54.26 -9.43 17.87
N LEU A 65 54.97 -9.31 16.73
CA LEU A 65 54.33 -9.19 15.42
C LEU A 65 53.48 -10.42 15.09
N THR A 66 54.01 -11.61 15.34
CA THR A 66 53.29 -12.87 15.11
C THR A 66 52.04 -12.93 15.98
N ARG A 67 52.17 -12.58 17.27
CA ARG A 67 51.05 -12.53 18.23
C ARG A 67 49.97 -11.54 17.79
N ARG A 68 50.33 -10.31 17.44
CA ARG A 68 49.34 -9.31 17.01
C ARG A 68 48.67 -9.70 15.69
N THR A 69 49.42 -10.29 14.77
CA THR A 69 48.87 -10.76 13.50
C THR A 69 47.87 -11.90 13.72
N SER A 70 48.16 -12.85 14.60
CA SER A 70 47.21 -13.93 14.92
C SER A 70 45.96 -13.41 15.64
N GLU A 71 46.11 -12.46 16.57
CA GLU A 71 44.99 -11.82 17.26
C GLU A 71 44.07 -11.02 16.32
N ILE A 72 44.64 -10.28 15.37
CA ILE A 72 43.86 -9.58 14.34
C ILE A 72 43.11 -10.58 13.46
N ASN A 73 43.81 -11.61 12.98
CA ASN A 73 43.19 -12.62 12.13
C ASN A 73 42.08 -13.39 12.84
N GLN A 74 42.25 -13.69 14.12
CA GLN A 74 41.21 -14.37 14.89
C GLN A 74 40.00 -13.47 15.08
N ARG A 75 40.18 -12.21 15.46
CA ARG A 75 39.08 -11.25 15.58
C ARG A 75 38.29 -11.10 14.28
N HIS A 76 38.98 -10.96 13.15
CA HIS A 76 38.31 -10.87 11.85
C HIS A 76 37.52 -12.15 11.50
N LYS A 77 38.05 -13.33 11.84
CA LYS A 77 37.31 -14.59 11.66
C LYS A 77 36.06 -14.63 12.52
N ASP A 78 36.16 -14.24 13.79
CA ASP A 78 35.03 -14.22 14.71
C ASP A 78 33.96 -13.22 14.24
N GLU A 79 34.37 -12.02 13.79
CA GLU A 79 33.48 -11.02 13.20
C GLU A 79 32.78 -11.53 11.93
N LEU A 80 33.50 -12.19 11.02
CA LEU A 80 32.92 -12.79 9.81
C LEU A 80 31.92 -13.89 10.14
N HIS A 81 32.22 -14.74 11.13
CA HIS A 81 31.29 -15.76 11.61
C HIS A 81 30.03 -15.14 12.21
N ALA A 82 30.17 -14.12 13.06
CA ALA A 82 29.03 -13.41 13.64
C ALA A 82 28.16 -12.74 12.58
N LEU A 83 28.77 -12.09 11.59
CA LEU A 83 28.05 -11.47 10.47
C LEU A 83 27.32 -12.52 9.63
N THR A 84 27.96 -13.66 9.35
CA THR A 84 27.34 -14.73 8.58
C THR A 84 26.13 -15.31 9.32
N ALA A 85 26.25 -15.58 10.62
CA ALA A 85 25.13 -16.03 11.45
C ALA A 85 23.97 -15.03 11.39
N ARG A 86 24.25 -13.74 11.59
CA ARG A 86 23.23 -12.69 11.52
C ARG A 86 22.58 -12.60 10.14
N THR A 87 23.34 -12.72 9.06
CA THR A 87 22.79 -12.74 7.70
C THR A 87 21.83 -13.93 7.52
N THR A 88 22.20 -15.12 7.98
CA THR A 88 21.31 -16.30 7.88
C THR A 88 20.02 -16.14 8.69
N GLU A 89 20.09 -15.51 9.87
CA GLU A 89 18.90 -15.20 10.68
C GLU A 89 17.99 -14.19 9.98
N LEU A 90 18.57 -13.13 9.40
CA LEU A 90 17.80 -12.11 8.66
C LEU A 90 17.16 -12.68 7.41
N GLU A 91 17.85 -13.55 6.67
CA GLU A 91 17.29 -14.25 5.51
C GLU A 91 16.13 -15.18 5.90
N ALA A 92 16.24 -15.89 7.02
CA ALA A 92 15.16 -16.72 7.54
C ALA A 92 13.95 -15.88 7.96
N ALA A 93 14.18 -14.77 8.68
CA ALA A 93 13.13 -13.85 9.10
C ALA A 93 12.42 -13.21 7.89
N ALA A 94 13.17 -12.80 6.85
CA ALA A 94 12.63 -12.25 5.62
C ALA A 94 11.70 -13.25 4.92
N LYS A 95 12.11 -14.52 4.80
CA LYS A 95 11.26 -15.58 4.21
C LYS A 95 9.94 -15.77 4.96
N VAL A 96 9.98 -15.73 6.29
CA VAL A 96 8.76 -15.84 7.11
C VAL A 96 7.85 -14.63 6.90
N ALA A 97 8.41 -13.42 6.88
CA ALA A 97 7.65 -12.21 6.62
C ALA A 97 7.00 -12.21 5.23
N ASP A 98 7.72 -12.66 4.20
CA ASP A 98 7.19 -12.78 2.84
C ASP A 98 6.05 -13.79 2.76
N GLN A 99 6.17 -14.94 3.42
CA GLN A 99 5.11 -15.95 3.49
C GLN A 99 3.86 -15.41 4.19
N GLN A 100 4.05 -14.68 5.31
CA GLN A 100 2.94 -14.09 6.03
C GLN A 100 2.23 -13.01 5.20
N ASN A 101 2.99 -12.14 4.55
CA ASN A 101 2.45 -11.12 3.65
C ASN A 101 1.67 -11.75 2.48
N ALA A 102 2.18 -12.84 1.89
CA ALA A 102 1.48 -13.57 0.83
C ALA A 102 0.12 -14.12 1.31
N LEU A 103 0.06 -14.68 2.52
CA LEU A 103 -1.19 -15.15 3.12
C LEU A 103 -2.17 -14.01 3.39
N GLU A 104 -1.69 -12.87 3.90
CA GLU A 104 -2.51 -11.69 4.14
C GLU A 104 -3.11 -11.14 2.84
N ILE A 105 -2.31 -11.07 1.77
CA ILE A 105 -2.78 -10.66 0.44
C ILE A 105 -3.85 -11.63 -0.07
N LEU A 106 -3.64 -12.94 0.05
CA LEU A 106 -4.63 -13.94 -0.37
C LEU A 106 -5.95 -13.78 0.39
N HIS A 107 -5.90 -13.58 1.70
CA HIS A 107 -7.09 -13.36 2.52
C HIS A 107 -7.80 -12.04 2.16
N ALA A 108 -7.05 -10.97 1.93
CA ALA A 108 -7.60 -9.68 1.53
C ALA A 108 -8.29 -9.78 0.17
N ASN A 109 -7.64 -10.42 -0.82
CA ASN A 109 -8.21 -10.62 -2.15
C ASN A 109 -9.52 -11.41 -2.09
N ARG A 110 -9.56 -12.50 -1.33
CA ARG A 110 -10.79 -13.29 -1.17
C ARG A 110 -11.94 -12.45 -0.60
N ARG A 111 -11.68 -11.65 0.43
CA ARG A 111 -12.69 -10.75 1.02
C ARG A 111 -13.20 -9.71 0.02
N VAL A 112 -12.30 -9.15 -0.80
CA VAL A 112 -12.64 -8.21 -1.85
C VAL A 112 -13.50 -8.89 -2.92
N GLU A 113 -13.11 -10.08 -3.37
CA GLU A 113 -13.87 -10.87 -4.35
C GLU A 113 -15.29 -11.20 -3.86
N ASP A 114 -15.44 -11.63 -2.60
CA ASP A 114 -16.74 -11.92 -2.00
C ASP A 114 -17.61 -10.64 -1.94
N SER A 115 -17.03 -9.51 -1.51
CA SER A 115 -17.73 -8.22 -1.45
C SER A 115 -18.16 -7.72 -2.84
N LEU A 116 -17.31 -7.90 -3.86
CA LEU A 116 -17.63 -7.52 -5.24
C LEU A 116 -18.76 -8.38 -5.81
N ARG A 117 -18.80 -9.67 -5.45
CA ARG A 117 -19.89 -10.57 -5.86
C ARG A 117 -21.22 -10.15 -5.26
N GLU A 118 -21.26 -9.90 -3.95
CA GLU A 118 -22.46 -9.39 -3.28
C GLU A 118 -22.94 -8.06 -3.88
N ALA A 119 -22.00 -7.15 -4.15
CA ALA A 119 -22.33 -5.88 -4.80
C ALA A 119 -22.91 -6.06 -6.21
N ALA A 120 -22.43 -7.05 -6.97
CA ALA A 120 -22.97 -7.38 -8.28
C ALA A 120 -24.42 -7.93 -8.18
N GLU A 121 -24.66 -8.87 -7.26
CA GLU A 121 -26.00 -9.43 -7.00
C GLU A 121 -26.99 -8.34 -6.58
N LEU A 122 -26.58 -7.42 -5.71
CA LEU A 122 -27.42 -6.31 -5.27
C LEU A 122 -27.75 -5.34 -6.42
N ARG A 123 -26.79 -5.06 -7.31
CA ARG A 123 -27.03 -4.22 -8.50
C ARG A 123 -28.05 -4.87 -9.43
N GLU A 124 -27.94 -6.17 -9.67
CA GLU A 124 -28.91 -6.90 -10.50
C GLU A 124 -30.32 -6.85 -9.88
N ARG A 125 -30.43 -7.11 -8.58
CA ARG A 125 -31.72 -7.00 -7.87
C ARG A 125 -32.30 -5.59 -7.94
N ASN A 126 -31.48 -4.56 -7.78
CA ASN A 126 -31.92 -3.18 -7.91
C ASN A 126 -32.43 -2.87 -9.33
N GLN A 127 -31.75 -3.34 -10.38
CA GLN A 127 -32.22 -3.16 -11.76
C GLN A 127 -33.57 -3.83 -12.00
N VAL A 128 -33.78 -5.05 -11.49
CA VAL A 128 -35.06 -5.74 -11.58
C VAL A 128 -36.15 -4.96 -10.83
N LEU A 129 -35.87 -4.49 -9.62
CA LEU A 129 -36.80 -3.70 -8.83
C LEU A 129 -37.15 -2.37 -9.52
N GLU A 130 -36.18 -1.66 -10.08
CA GLU A 130 -36.40 -0.45 -10.86
C GLU A 130 -37.31 -0.70 -12.07
N ALA A 131 -37.10 -1.83 -12.77
CA ALA A 131 -37.97 -2.23 -13.89
C ALA A 131 -39.40 -2.54 -13.43
N GLU A 132 -39.59 -3.25 -12.32
CA GLU A 132 -40.92 -3.51 -11.75
C GLU A 132 -41.60 -2.22 -11.25
N MET A 133 -40.87 -1.35 -10.57
CA MET A 133 -41.36 -0.05 -10.13
C MET A 133 -41.82 0.82 -11.32
N SER A 134 -41.10 0.76 -12.43
CA SER A 134 -41.51 1.45 -13.67
C SER A 134 -42.85 0.93 -14.22
N LYS A 135 -43.13 -0.37 -14.10
CA LYS A 135 -44.42 -0.94 -14.50
C LYS A 135 -45.55 -0.45 -13.60
N VAL A 136 -45.33 -0.43 -12.29
CA VAL A 136 -46.32 0.06 -11.31
C VAL A 136 -46.59 1.55 -11.51
N ALA A 137 -45.58 2.36 -11.80
CA ALA A 137 -45.74 3.79 -12.07
C ALA A 137 -46.56 4.11 -13.34
N ARG A 138 -46.67 3.17 -14.30
CA ARG A 138 -47.49 3.34 -15.51
C ARG A 138 -48.98 3.05 -15.28
N VAL A 139 -49.30 2.30 -14.23
CA VAL A 139 -50.68 2.11 -13.79
C VAL A 139 -50.95 3.23 -12.79
N GLY A 140 -51.92 4.11 -13.06
CA GLY A 140 -52.32 5.15 -12.10
C GLY A 140 -52.56 4.54 -10.72
N LYS A 141 -52.43 5.33 -9.64
CA LYS A 141 -52.59 4.78 -8.28
C LYS A 141 -53.97 4.12 -8.19
N ARG A 142 -54.06 2.99 -7.47
CA ARG A 142 -55.34 2.25 -7.30
C ARG A 142 -56.46 3.10 -6.67
N GLU A 143 -56.12 4.24 -6.06
CA GLU A 143 -57.04 5.21 -5.45
C GLU A 143 -57.40 6.38 -6.38
N GLU A 144 -56.74 6.53 -7.54
CA GLU A 144 -57.07 7.58 -8.52
C GLU A 144 -58.33 7.17 -9.29
N MET A 145 -59.38 7.98 -9.13
CA MET A 145 -60.65 7.83 -9.85
C MET A 145 -60.46 8.25 -11.32
N ASP A 146 -61.04 7.51 -12.27
CA ASP A 146 -61.00 7.93 -13.67
C ASP A 146 -61.82 9.22 -13.85
N PHE A 147 -61.39 10.11 -14.75
CA PHE A 147 -62.08 11.37 -15.03
C PHE A 147 -63.57 11.17 -15.31
N ALA A 148 -63.92 10.12 -16.07
CA ALA A 148 -65.33 9.86 -16.40
C ALA A 148 -66.15 9.43 -15.17
N GLU A 149 -65.53 8.72 -14.22
CA GLU A 149 -66.17 8.38 -12.95
C GLU A 149 -66.33 9.63 -12.09
N GLU A 150 -65.30 10.48 -12.00
CA GLU A 150 -65.36 11.74 -11.26
C GLU A 150 -66.42 12.69 -11.82
N ALA A 151 -66.37 12.95 -13.13
CA ALA A 151 -67.26 13.89 -13.78
C ALA A 151 -68.73 13.45 -13.78
N ARG A 152 -69.02 12.14 -13.70
CA ARG A 152 -70.40 11.63 -13.52
C ARG A 152 -70.98 11.95 -12.16
N MET A 153 -70.14 12.13 -11.13
CA MET A 153 -70.59 12.53 -9.80
C MET A 153 -70.89 14.04 -9.72
N TRP A 154 -70.43 14.85 -10.67
CA TRP A 154 -70.68 16.29 -10.65
C TRP A 154 -72.18 16.58 -10.86
N PRO A 155 -72.82 17.35 -9.95
CA PRO A 155 -74.24 17.68 -10.07
C PRO A 155 -74.56 18.39 -11.38
N GLY A 156 -75.57 17.92 -12.09
CA GLY A 156 -76.01 18.55 -13.35
C GLY A 156 -75.11 18.28 -14.56
N VAL A 157 -74.14 17.37 -14.45
CA VAL A 157 -73.22 17.01 -15.54
C VAL A 157 -73.58 15.67 -16.15
N TYR A 158 -73.57 15.58 -17.47
CA TYR A 158 -73.65 14.35 -18.25
C TYR A 158 -72.27 14.06 -18.86
N VAL A 159 -71.84 12.81 -18.73
CA VAL A 159 -70.64 12.27 -19.40
C VAL A 159 -71.07 11.06 -20.20
N SER A 160 -70.72 11.02 -21.49
CA SER A 160 -71.00 9.85 -22.33
C SER A 160 -70.19 8.62 -21.91
N ASP A 161 -70.50 7.48 -22.51
CA ASP A 161 -69.56 6.37 -22.56
C ASP A 161 -68.33 6.75 -23.39
N LYS A 162 -67.26 5.96 -23.23
CA LYS A 162 -66.02 6.17 -23.97
C LYS A 162 -66.28 6.07 -25.47
N LEU A 163 -65.89 7.09 -26.19
CA LEU A 163 -66.02 7.19 -27.63
C LEU A 163 -65.03 6.23 -28.31
N PRO A 164 -65.44 5.56 -29.41
CA PRO A 164 -64.58 4.62 -30.11
C PRO A 164 -63.47 5.29 -30.94
N LYS A 165 -63.61 6.58 -31.26
CA LYS A 165 -62.66 7.39 -32.03
C LYS A 165 -62.90 8.89 -31.80
N ASN A 166 -61.93 9.71 -32.18
CA ASN A 166 -62.01 11.17 -32.23
C ASN A 166 -62.44 11.79 -30.88
N GLY A 167 -61.53 11.76 -29.90
CA GLY A 167 -61.76 12.10 -28.49
C GLY A 167 -62.23 10.92 -27.64
N ASP A 168 -62.31 11.14 -26.32
CA ASP A 168 -62.64 10.10 -25.34
C ASP A 168 -64.08 10.19 -24.85
N PHE A 169 -64.59 11.38 -24.53
CA PHE A 169 -65.93 11.54 -23.95
C PHE A 169 -66.65 12.78 -24.48
N ILE A 170 -67.97 12.80 -24.39
CA ILE A 170 -68.78 14.01 -24.53
C ILE A 170 -69.25 14.43 -23.15
N LEU A 171 -68.90 15.67 -22.77
CA LEU A 171 -69.35 16.32 -21.55
C LEU A 171 -70.43 17.35 -21.90
N ALA A 172 -71.50 17.39 -21.12
CA ALA A 172 -72.57 18.37 -21.28
C ALA A 172 -73.25 18.66 -19.94
N PHE A 173 -73.93 19.79 -19.82
CA PHE A 173 -74.91 19.96 -18.76
C PHE A 173 -76.13 19.08 -19.05
N ARG A 174 -76.83 18.63 -18.01
CA ARG A 174 -78.07 17.87 -18.16
C ARG A 174 -79.26 18.63 -17.61
N ASP A 175 -80.41 18.47 -18.24
CA ASP A 175 -81.69 18.95 -17.71
C ASP A 175 -82.15 18.11 -16.50
N PRO A 176 -83.23 18.49 -15.79
CA PRO A 176 -83.78 17.68 -14.69
C PRO A 176 -84.22 16.26 -15.09
N SER A 177 -84.41 16.01 -16.39
CA SER A 177 -84.76 14.70 -16.96
C SER A 177 -83.52 13.85 -17.28
N GLY A 178 -82.32 14.41 -17.14
CA GLY A 178 -81.04 13.75 -17.45
C GLY A 178 -80.59 13.87 -18.91
N ILE A 179 -81.26 14.67 -19.73
CA ILE A 179 -80.94 14.84 -21.15
C ILE A 179 -79.79 15.84 -21.31
N PRO A 180 -78.73 15.52 -22.09
CA PRO A 180 -77.63 16.45 -22.33
C PRO A 180 -78.05 17.66 -23.16
N LEU A 181 -77.74 18.84 -22.64
CA LEU A 181 -77.98 20.16 -23.22
C LEU A 181 -76.78 20.62 -24.05
N ASP A 182 -77.02 21.58 -24.95
CA ASP A 182 -75.94 22.31 -25.62
C ASP A 182 -75.44 23.46 -24.73
N PRO A 183 -74.13 23.80 -24.79
CA PRO A 183 -73.13 23.21 -25.68
C PRO A 183 -72.58 21.88 -25.16
N ARG A 184 -72.35 20.94 -26.09
CA ARG A 184 -71.61 19.69 -25.84
C ARG A 184 -70.11 19.91 -26.05
N ILE A 185 -69.31 19.36 -25.14
CA ILE A 185 -67.87 19.53 -25.08
C ILE A 185 -67.20 18.19 -25.38
N LEU A 186 -66.32 18.16 -26.38
CA LEU A 186 -65.46 16.99 -26.62
C LEU A 186 -64.33 16.96 -25.60
N VAL A 187 -64.22 15.89 -24.82
CA VAL A 187 -63.15 15.70 -23.85
C VAL A 187 -62.17 14.65 -24.36
N ASP A 188 -60.88 14.95 -24.28
CA ASP A 188 -59.79 14.04 -24.61
C ASP A 188 -58.80 13.97 -23.44
N ASN A 189 -58.69 12.80 -22.83
CA ASN A 189 -57.86 12.58 -21.64
C ASN A 189 -56.45 12.23 -22.08
N LYS A 190 -55.46 13.00 -21.64
CA LYS A 190 -54.05 12.78 -21.99
C LYS A 190 -53.31 12.07 -20.88
N ASP A 191 -53.00 10.80 -21.15
CA ASP A 191 -52.08 10.00 -20.34
C ASP A 191 -50.67 9.99 -20.97
N LYS A 192 -49.97 11.13 -20.88
CA LYS A 192 -48.57 11.26 -21.33
C LYS A 192 -47.82 12.31 -20.52
N SER A 193 -46.49 12.29 -20.58
CA SER A 193 -45.63 13.17 -19.77
C SER A 193 -45.83 14.68 -20.01
N ALA A 194 -46.20 15.09 -21.22
CA ALA A 194 -46.50 16.48 -21.55
C ALA A 194 -47.47 16.58 -22.72
N VAL A 195 -48.46 17.49 -22.61
CA VAL A 195 -49.36 17.89 -23.71
C VAL A 195 -48.57 18.74 -24.71
N SER A 196 -48.74 18.47 -26.00
CA SER A 196 -48.08 19.17 -27.10
C SER A 196 -49.10 19.88 -27.98
N GLU A 197 -48.64 20.86 -28.76
CA GLU A 197 -49.49 21.58 -29.72
C GLU A 197 -50.17 20.63 -30.72
N THR A 198 -49.47 19.58 -31.14
CA THR A 198 -50.02 18.52 -32.00
C THR A 198 -51.23 17.79 -31.41
N ASP A 199 -51.36 17.71 -30.07
CA ASP A 199 -52.56 17.14 -29.46
C ASP A 199 -53.76 18.07 -29.59
N LEU A 200 -53.54 19.38 -29.45
CA LEU A 200 -54.59 20.36 -29.57
C LEU A 200 -55.08 20.44 -31.02
N ASP A 201 -54.16 20.41 -31.99
CA ASP A 201 -54.52 20.35 -33.40
C ASP A 201 -55.37 19.11 -33.72
N LYS A 202 -55.01 17.96 -33.13
CA LYS A 202 -55.80 16.74 -33.24
C LYS A 202 -57.17 16.90 -32.59
N LEU A 203 -57.24 17.43 -31.37
CA LEU A 203 -58.50 17.63 -30.65
C LEU A 203 -59.44 18.57 -31.41
N VAL A 204 -58.93 19.68 -31.95
CA VAL A 204 -59.69 20.63 -32.75
C VAL A 204 -60.23 19.97 -34.02
N ARG A 205 -59.42 19.12 -34.69
CA ARG A 205 -59.87 18.33 -35.84
C ARG A 205 -61.00 17.38 -35.44
N ASP A 206 -60.81 16.64 -34.36
CA ASP A 206 -61.76 15.64 -33.87
C ASP A 206 -63.11 16.30 -33.46
N ALA A 207 -63.06 17.47 -32.83
CA ALA A 207 -64.23 18.26 -32.48
C ALA A 207 -65.00 18.76 -33.71
N LYS A 208 -64.28 19.25 -34.73
CA LYS A 208 -64.86 19.68 -36.00
C LYS A 208 -65.53 18.52 -36.74
N GLU A 209 -64.89 17.35 -36.79
CA GLU A 209 -65.47 16.13 -37.39
C GLU A 209 -66.77 15.71 -36.70
N ARG A 210 -66.91 16.03 -35.41
CA ARG A 210 -68.13 15.77 -34.61
C ARG A 210 -69.12 16.93 -34.60
N SER A 211 -68.85 18.02 -35.32
CA SER A 211 -69.66 19.25 -35.30
C SER A 211 -69.85 19.84 -33.89
N LEU A 212 -68.81 19.76 -33.05
CA LEU A 212 -68.80 20.31 -31.70
C LEU A 212 -68.03 21.64 -31.68
N ALA A 213 -68.60 22.64 -31.02
CA ALA A 213 -68.01 23.98 -30.94
C ALA A 213 -66.93 24.10 -29.85
N ILE A 214 -66.94 23.20 -28.86
CA ILE A 214 -66.07 23.24 -27.69
C ILE A 214 -65.36 21.90 -27.53
N ALA A 215 -64.07 21.96 -27.21
CA ALA A 215 -63.27 20.80 -26.85
C ALA A 215 -62.35 21.13 -25.68
N ALA A 216 -62.08 20.14 -24.84
CA ALA A 216 -61.22 20.25 -23.66
C ALA A 216 -60.20 19.10 -23.64
N VAL A 217 -58.94 19.44 -23.38
CA VAL A 217 -57.93 18.46 -22.99
C VAL A 217 -57.92 18.34 -21.48
N VAL A 218 -57.96 17.12 -20.98
CA VAL A 218 -57.80 16.84 -19.55
C VAL A 218 -56.42 16.24 -19.34
N ALA A 219 -55.61 16.93 -18.53
CA ALA A 219 -54.33 16.42 -18.03
C ALA A 219 -54.51 15.94 -16.59
N ARG A 220 -53.75 14.91 -16.20
CA ARG A 220 -53.75 14.38 -14.82
C ARG A 220 -53.09 15.32 -13.83
N ASP A 221 -52.05 16.03 -14.27
CA ASP A 221 -51.27 16.91 -13.41
C ASP A 221 -50.87 18.21 -14.13
N GLU A 222 -50.72 19.28 -13.36
CA GLU A 222 -50.31 20.58 -13.88
C GLU A 222 -48.95 20.51 -14.57
N SER A 223 -48.02 19.66 -14.14
CA SER A 223 -46.72 19.45 -14.79
C SER A 223 -46.84 19.06 -16.27
N GLN A 224 -47.93 18.40 -16.67
CA GLN A 224 -48.18 17.98 -18.05
C GLN A 224 -48.66 19.11 -18.96
N LEU A 225 -49.17 20.22 -18.40
CA LEU A 225 -49.62 21.37 -19.19
C LEU A 225 -48.42 22.10 -19.82
N ARG A 226 -48.64 22.65 -21.02
CA ARG A 226 -47.63 23.49 -21.69
C ARG A 226 -47.42 24.76 -20.89
N GLN A 227 -46.22 25.33 -20.96
CA GLN A 227 -45.91 26.56 -20.24
C GLN A 227 -46.87 27.71 -20.60
N THR A 228 -47.17 27.87 -21.90
CA THR A 228 -48.13 28.86 -22.38
C THR A 228 -49.53 28.71 -21.79
N ASP A 229 -49.98 27.47 -21.53
CA ASP A 229 -51.31 27.20 -20.96
C ASP A 229 -51.33 27.47 -19.44
N LYS A 230 -50.20 27.27 -18.76
CA LYS A 230 -50.03 27.64 -17.34
C LYS A 230 -50.03 29.15 -17.15
N ASP A 231 -49.33 29.86 -18.03
CA ASP A 231 -49.18 31.31 -17.94
C ASP A 231 -50.47 32.07 -18.31
N ALA A 232 -51.43 31.40 -18.95
CA ALA A 232 -52.72 31.96 -19.39
C ALA A 232 -53.90 31.73 -18.42
N ARG A 233 -53.64 31.12 -17.25
CA ARG A 233 -54.62 30.96 -16.15
C ARG A 233 -54.77 32.23 -15.33
#